data_AF-A0A7L8S5W3-F1
#
_entry.id   AF-A0A7L8S5W3-F1
#
_cell.length_a   1.000
_cell.length_b   1.000
_cell.length_c   1.000
_cell.angle_alpha   90.00
_cell.angle_beta   90.00
_cell.angle_gamma   90.00
#
_symmetry.space_group_name_H-M   'P 1'
#
loop_
_entity.id
_entity.type
_entity.pdbx_description
1 polymer ?
#
loop_
_entity_poly.entity_id
_entity_poly.type
_entity_poly.pdbx_seq_one_letter_code
_entity_poly.pdbx_strand_id
1 'polypeptide(L)'
;MSGMGHNGGPLLDSKRPAIDGKCRMCRHWCAPSESWEREYRLFKMTGKGRRVKRPSGTCDRVLISGKVSFSATSGDYRCGNFEVKQREAPKRGGAFVTIWQGNRIIWQGPEEDQPPEQLDLLSD
;
A
#
# COMPACT_ATOMS: atom_id res chain seq x y z
N MET A 1 -27.31 -13.88 -8.00
CA MET A 1 -26.38 -14.79 -7.30
C MET A 1 -25.04 -14.73 -8.00
N SER A 2 -24.14 -13.87 -7.54
CA SER A 2 -22.77 -13.81 -8.07
C SER A 2 -21.86 -14.42 -7.02
N GLY A 3 -21.43 -15.66 -7.25
CA GLY A 3 -20.42 -16.30 -6.41
C GLY A 3 -19.14 -15.46 -6.49
N MET A 4 -18.68 -14.96 -5.33
CA MET A 4 -17.33 -14.42 -5.21
C MET A 4 -16.36 -15.53 -5.64
N GLY A 5 -15.84 -15.40 -6.86
CA GLY A 5 -14.93 -16.36 -7.43
C GLY A 5 -13.69 -16.47 -6.56
N HIS A 6 -13.42 -17.68 -6.07
CA HIS A 6 -12.10 -18.00 -5.53
C HIS A 6 -11.09 -17.79 -6.65
N ASN A 7 -10.24 -16.77 -6.55
CA ASN A 7 -9.10 -16.64 -7.43
C ASN A 7 -8.31 -17.95 -7.31
N GLY A 8 -8.31 -18.75 -8.38
CA GLY A 8 -7.64 -20.05 -8.47
C GLY A 8 -6.14 -19.88 -8.42
N GLY A 9 -5.63 -19.42 -7.28
CA GLY A 9 -4.21 -19.17 -7.07
C GLY A 9 -3.40 -20.46 -7.26
N PRO A 10 -2.12 -20.34 -7.63
CA PRO A 10 -1.27 -21.44 -8.05
C PRO A 10 -1.22 -22.57 -7.01
N LEU A 11 -0.96 -23.79 -7.50
CA LEU A 11 -0.90 -25.02 -6.71
C LEU A 11 0.07 -24.86 -5.53
N LEU A 12 -0.46 -25.12 -4.33
CA LEU A 12 0.24 -24.89 -3.06
C LEU A 12 1.36 -25.90 -2.81
N ASP A 13 1.32 -27.05 -3.51
CA ASP A 13 2.27 -28.17 -3.38
C ASP A 13 3.55 -27.98 -4.21
N SER A 14 3.66 -26.90 -4.97
CA SER A 14 4.91 -26.54 -5.64
C SER A 14 5.94 -26.09 -4.60
N LYS A 15 7.17 -26.63 -4.65
CA LYS A 15 8.28 -26.18 -3.79
C LYS A 15 8.45 -24.68 -3.95
N ARG A 16 7.99 -23.92 -2.95
CA ARG A 16 8.09 -22.47 -2.98
C ARG A 16 9.50 -22.01 -2.63
N PRO A 17 9.94 -20.88 -3.20
CA PRO A 17 11.17 -20.23 -2.77
C PRO A 17 11.16 -20.01 -1.26
N ALA A 18 12.30 -20.21 -0.59
CA ALA A 18 12.51 -19.97 0.83
C ALA A 18 12.54 -18.47 1.19
N ILE A 19 11.71 -17.66 0.54
CA ILE A 19 11.61 -16.22 0.80
C ILE A 19 10.73 -16.05 2.04
N ASP A 20 11.16 -15.18 2.97
CA ASP A 20 10.33 -14.70 4.09
C ASP A 20 9.22 -13.76 3.60
N GLY A 21 8.35 -14.28 2.74
CA GLY A 21 7.23 -13.55 2.16
C GLY A 21 6.19 -13.20 3.20
N LYS A 22 6.27 -11.98 3.74
CA LYS A 22 5.23 -11.41 4.60
C LYS A 22 4.03 -10.99 3.74
N CYS A 23 2.79 -11.30 4.13
CA CYS A 23 1.65 -10.94 3.27
C CYS A 23 1.57 -9.45 2.97
N ARG A 24 1.98 -8.54 3.86
CA ARG A 24 2.04 -7.10 3.53
C ARG A 24 2.82 -6.77 2.23
N MET A 25 3.77 -7.62 1.85
CA MET A 25 4.60 -7.51 0.64
C MET A 25 4.01 -8.29 -0.55
N CYS A 26 2.99 -9.12 -0.33
CA CYS A 26 2.31 -9.89 -1.36
C CYS A 26 1.31 -9.02 -2.13
N ARG A 27 1.20 -9.20 -3.45
CA ARG A 27 0.22 -8.51 -4.31
C ARG A 27 -1.23 -8.84 -3.95
N HIS A 28 -1.47 -10.01 -3.35
CA HIS A 28 -2.81 -10.46 -2.93
C HIS A 28 -3.21 -9.96 -1.54
N TRP A 29 -2.40 -9.10 -0.92
CA TRP A 29 -2.72 -8.54 0.38
C TRP A 29 -3.71 -7.39 0.27
N CYS A 30 -4.82 -7.55 0.98
CA CYS A 30 -5.79 -6.48 1.18
C CYS A 30 -5.38 -5.70 2.43
N ALA A 31 -4.98 -4.43 2.26
CA ALA A 31 -4.70 -3.55 3.38
C ALA A 31 -5.96 -3.35 4.25
N PRO A 32 -5.82 -3.04 5.55
CA PRO A 32 -6.97 -2.61 6.33
C PRO A 32 -7.57 -1.34 5.73
N SER A 33 -8.86 -1.10 5.97
CA SER A 33 -9.51 0.11 5.46
C SER A 33 -8.96 1.38 6.13
N GLU A 34 -8.94 2.48 5.37
CA GLU A 34 -8.49 3.77 5.89
C GLU A 34 -9.32 4.27 7.07
N SER A 35 -10.63 3.97 7.07
CA SER A 35 -11.52 4.29 8.19
C SER A 35 -11.08 3.62 9.49
N TRP A 36 -10.75 2.32 9.43
CA TRP A 36 -10.28 1.56 10.58
C TRP A 36 -8.91 2.06 11.03
N GLU A 37 -8.03 2.42 10.10
CA GLU A 37 -6.76 3.05 10.45
C GLU A 37 -6.94 4.39 11.16
N ARG A 38 -7.84 5.25 10.66
CA ARG A 38 -8.15 6.55 11.26
C ARG A 38 -8.70 6.41 12.68
N GLU A 39 -9.66 5.50 12.87
CA GLU A 39 -10.23 5.22 14.20
C GLU A 39 -9.16 4.72 15.18
N TYR A 40 -8.29 3.82 14.73
CA TYR A 40 -7.18 3.34 15.56
C TYR A 40 -6.17 4.43 15.91
N ARG A 41 -5.82 5.30 14.95
CA ARG A 41 -4.94 6.45 15.21
C ARG A 41 -5.56 7.40 16.23
N LEU A 42 -6.84 7.71 16.10
CA LEU A 42 -7.56 8.59 17.04
C LEU A 42 -7.57 7.99 18.46
N PHE A 43 -7.88 6.71 18.59
CA PHE A 43 -7.84 6.00 19.86
C PHE A 43 -6.43 6.00 20.47
N LYS A 44 -5.39 5.76 19.65
CA LYS A 44 -3.99 5.77 20.11
C LYS A 44 -3.51 7.16 20.55
N MET A 45 -3.94 8.23 19.90
CA MET A 45 -3.53 9.60 20.23
C MET A 45 -4.26 10.13 21.47
N THR A 46 -5.56 9.85 21.59
CA THR A 46 -6.41 10.48 22.61
C THR A 46 -6.66 9.60 23.83
N GLY A 47 -6.52 8.28 23.70
CA GLY A 47 -6.90 7.31 24.73
C GLY A 47 -8.39 7.28 25.06
N LYS A 48 -9.21 8.08 24.36
CA LYS A 48 -10.64 8.27 24.60
C LYS A 48 -11.47 7.57 23.53
N GLY A 49 -12.68 7.17 23.88
CA GLY A 49 -13.61 6.46 22.99
C GLY A 49 -13.50 4.93 23.03
N ARG A 50 -14.10 4.27 22.03
CA ARG A 50 -14.17 2.80 21.95
C ARG A 50 -12.76 2.21 21.76
N ARG A 51 -12.42 1.19 22.55
CA ARG A 51 -11.22 0.37 22.30
C ARG A 51 -11.34 -0.32 20.95
N VAL A 52 -10.42 0.00 20.05
CA VAL A 52 -10.38 -0.55 18.69
C VAL A 52 -9.15 -1.44 18.53
N LYS A 53 -9.34 -2.60 17.87
CA LYS A 53 -8.24 -3.51 17.53
C LYS A 53 -7.29 -2.79 16.58
N ARG A 54 -5.98 -3.06 16.71
CA ARG A 54 -4.97 -2.62 15.73
C ARG A 54 -5.40 -3.06 14.31
N PRO A 55 -5.45 -2.15 13.34
CA PRO A 55 -5.77 -2.47 11.96
C PRO A 55 -4.82 -3.54 11.44
N SER A 56 -5.41 -4.56 10.84
CA SER A 56 -4.70 -5.65 10.20
C SER A 56 -5.33 -5.90 8.84
N GLY A 57 -4.52 -5.97 7.80
CA GLY A 57 -5.01 -6.41 6.51
C GLY A 57 -5.29 -7.92 6.49
N THR A 58 -5.82 -8.37 5.37
CA THR A 58 -6.20 -9.76 5.14
C THR A 58 -5.42 -10.35 3.97
N CYS A 59 -5.20 -11.65 4.05
CA CYS A 59 -4.72 -12.43 2.93
C CYS A 59 -5.56 -13.70 2.85
N ASP A 60 -5.95 -14.07 1.62
CA ASP A 60 -6.79 -15.25 1.39
C ASP A 60 -6.08 -16.54 1.81
N ARG A 61 -4.74 -16.59 1.73
CA ARG A 61 -3.96 -17.81 2.06
C ARG A 61 -2.70 -17.46 2.82
N VAL A 62 -2.63 -17.87 4.08
CA VAL A 62 -1.43 -17.80 4.93
C VAL A 62 -1.04 -19.19 5.43
N LEU A 63 0.25 -19.38 5.69
CA LEU A 63 0.79 -20.58 6.33
C LEU A 63 1.00 -20.31 7.82
N ILE A 64 0.30 -21.07 8.65
CA ILE A 64 0.45 -21.08 10.11
C ILE A 64 0.94 -22.48 10.48
N SER A 65 2.16 -22.59 11.02
CA SER A 65 2.78 -23.87 11.37
C SER A 65 2.72 -24.90 10.22
N GLY A 66 2.93 -24.43 8.98
CA GLY A 66 2.89 -25.27 7.78
C GLY A 66 1.50 -25.58 7.22
N LYS A 67 0.41 -25.13 7.87
CA LYS A 67 -0.97 -25.34 7.40
C LYS A 67 -1.55 -24.09 6.77
N VAL A 68 -2.33 -24.28 5.70
CA VAL A 68 -3.02 -23.19 4.99
C VAL A 68 -4.21 -22.72 5.81
N SER A 69 -4.37 -21.43 5.97
CA SER A 69 -5.50 -20.80 6.67
C SER A 69 -5.84 -19.44 6.06
N PHE A 70 -7.08 -19.00 6.24
CA PHE A 70 -7.50 -17.62 6.00
C PHE A 70 -7.18 -16.79 7.25
N SER A 71 -6.58 -15.61 7.12
CA SER A 71 -6.21 -14.81 8.30
C SER A 71 -6.30 -13.31 8.09
N ALA A 72 -6.91 -12.63 9.07
CA ALA A 72 -6.82 -11.20 9.31
C ALA A 72 -5.63 -10.96 10.26
N THR A 73 -4.44 -10.90 9.69
CA THR A 73 -3.25 -11.31 10.43
C THR A 73 -2.76 -10.25 11.42
N SER A 74 -2.68 -10.64 12.70
CA SER A 74 -1.82 -10.04 13.72
C SER A 74 -0.85 -11.16 14.18
N GLY A 75 0.45 -11.06 13.87
CA GLY A 75 1.46 -12.10 14.15
C GLY A 75 2.50 -12.24 13.03
N ASP A 76 3.50 -13.12 13.20
CA ASP A 76 4.44 -13.50 12.14
C ASP A 76 3.90 -14.70 11.35
N TYR A 77 3.64 -14.50 10.06
CA TYR A 77 3.04 -15.49 9.16
C TYR A 77 3.73 -15.43 7.81
N ARG A 78 3.70 -16.55 7.07
CA ARG A 78 4.23 -16.64 5.71
C ARG A 78 3.07 -16.71 4.72
N CYS A 79 3.15 -15.95 3.63
CA CYS A 79 2.10 -15.95 2.62
C CYS A 79 2.05 -17.28 1.87
N GLY A 80 0.85 -17.87 1.82
CA GLY A 80 0.55 -19.10 1.11
C GLY A 80 0.27 -18.90 -0.38
N ASN A 81 0.50 -17.73 -0.95
CA ASN A 81 0.51 -17.48 -2.39
C ASN A 81 1.41 -16.26 -2.65
N PHE A 82 2.66 -16.33 -2.21
CA PHE A 82 3.51 -15.15 -2.22
C PHE A 82 3.90 -14.77 -3.65
N GLU A 83 3.34 -13.66 -4.11
CA GLU A 83 3.80 -12.97 -5.30
C GLU A 83 4.08 -11.53 -4.90
N VAL A 84 5.32 -11.08 -5.09
CA VAL A 84 5.77 -9.76 -4.63
C VAL A 84 4.92 -8.67 -5.29
N LYS A 85 4.48 -7.67 -4.51
CA LYS A 85 3.89 -6.44 -5.08
C LYS A 85 4.85 -5.86 -6.10
N GLN A 86 4.40 -5.70 -7.34
CA GLN A 86 5.16 -4.96 -8.33
C GLN A 86 5.36 -3.55 -7.75
N ARG A 87 6.63 -3.17 -7.55
CA ARG A 87 6.94 -1.78 -7.26
C ARG A 87 6.54 -1.01 -8.51
N GLU A 88 5.53 -0.16 -8.38
CA GLU A 88 5.28 0.84 -9.41
C GLU A 88 6.60 1.59 -9.64
N ALA A 89 6.99 1.73 -10.91
CA ALA A 89 8.09 2.61 -11.23
C ALA A 89 7.77 3.98 -10.59
N PRO A 90 8.75 4.65 -9.96
CA PRO A 90 8.52 6.00 -9.48
C PRO A 90 7.95 6.80 -10.66
N LYS A 91 6.74 7.33 -10.50
CA LYS A 91 6.19 8.24 -11.50
C LYS A 91 7.16 9.42 -11.56
N ARG A 92 7.78 9.64 -12.72
CA ARG A 92 8.46 10.90 -13.02
C ARG A 92 7.34 11.90 -13.34
N GLY A 93 7.35 13.07 -12.71
CA GLY A 93 6.23 14.01 -12.76
C GLY A 93 5.23 13.83 -11.60
N GLY A 94 4.36 14.81 -11.38
CA GLY A 94 3.35 14.81 -10.31
C GLY A 94 3.79 15.48 -9.02
N ALA A 95 4.95 16.16 -9.01
CA ALA A 95 5.33 17.00 -7.89
C ALA A 95 4.45 18.25 -7.84
N PHE A 96 4.21 18.81 -6.65
CA PHE A 96 3.65 20.15 -6.55
C PHE A 96 4.81 21.13 -6.55
N VAL A 97 4.93 21.91 -7.62
CA VAL A 97 6.07 22.79 -7.89
C VAL A 97 5.68 24.22 -7.58
N THR A 98 6.62 24.98 -7.02
CA THR A 98 6.49 26.43 -6.80
C THR A 98 7.69 27.10 -7.44
N ILE A 99 7.43 28.00 -8.40
CA ILE A 99 8.46 28.70 -9.16
C ILE A 99 8.55 30.14 -8.66
N TRP A 100 9.76 30.53 -8.29
CA TRP A 100 10.07 31.83 -7.72
C TRP A 100 10.81 32.69 -8.74
N GLN A 101 10.46 33.98 -8.79
CA GLN A 101 11.27 35.00 -9.44
C GLN A 101 11.60 36.08 -8.42
N GLY A 102 12.87 36.13 -8.02
CA GLY A 102 13.29 36.94 -6.87
C GLY A 102 12.53 36.53 -5.61
N ASN A 103 11.74 37.44 -5.05
CA ASN A 103 10.98 37.22 -3.82
C ASN A 103 9.47 37.00 -4.05
N ARG A 104 9.07 36.68 -5.28
CA ARG A 104 7.67 36.49 -5.66
C ARG A 104 7.46 35.12 -6.30
N ILE A 105 6.36 34.46 -5.92
CA ILE A 105 5.88 33.26 -6.60
C ILE A 105 5.28 33.69 -7.93
N ILE A 106 5.84 33.19 -9.03
CA ILE A 106 5.34 33.45 -10.39
C ILE A 106 4.44 32.33 -10.88
N TRP A 107 4.54 31.13 -10.29
CA TRP A 107 3.63 30.03 -10.56
C TRP A 107 3.69 28.98 -9.45
N GLN A 108 2.59 28.26 -9.27
CA GLN A 108 2.47 27.16 -8.33
C GLN A 108 1.40 26.18 -8.81
N GLY A 109 1.74 24.90 -8.87
CA GLY A 109 0.80 23.88 -9.33
C GLY A 109 1.41 22.49 -9.46
N PRO A 110 0.63 21.51 -9.88
CA PRO A 110 1.14 20.21 -10.31
C PRO A 110 2.17 20.39 -11.43
N GLU A 111 3.30 19.72 -11.35
CA GLU A 111 4.41 19.77 -12.31
C GLU A 111 3.93 19.56 -13.76
N GLU A 112 2.93 18.71 -13.94
CA GLU A 112 2.28 18.44 -15.23
C GLU A 112 1.55 19.63 -15.85
N ASP A 113 1.14 20.61 -15.04
CA ASP A 113 0.43 21.81 -15.45
C ASP A 113 1.36 23.02 -15.59
N GLN A 114 2.69 22.82 -15.49
CA GLN A 114 3.67 23.89 -15.61
C GLN A 114 3.64 24.50 -17.03
N PRO A 115 3.45 25.83 -17.17
CA PRO A 115 3.47 26.49 -18.46
C PRO A 115 4.85 26.35 -19.14
N PRO A 116 4.92 26.14 -20.47
CA PRO A 116 6.18 25.99 -21.20
C PRO A 116 7.15 27.15 -20.96
N GLU A 117 6.64 28.38 -20.88
CA GLU A 117 7.45 29.59 -20.61
C GLU A 117 8.19 29.56 -19.26
N GLN A 118 7.80 28.67 -18.34
CA GLN A 118 8.46 28.51 -17.05
C GLN A 118 9.49 27.39 -17.02
N LEU A 119 9.53 26.51 -18.04
CA LEU A 119 10.57 25.50 -18.19
C LEU A 119 11.90 26.13 -18.67
N ASP A 120 11.81 27.18 -19.49
CA ASP A 120 12.96 27.93 -20.00
C ASP A 120 13.70 28.70 -18.90
N LEU A 121 13.00 29.10 -17.82
CA LEU A 121 13.58 29.81 -16.67
C LEU A 121 14.40 28.90 -15.72
N LEU A 122 14.34 27.58 -15.90
CA LEU A 122 15.06 26.60 -15.08
C LEU A 122 16.29 26.01 -15.79
N SER A 123 16.59 26.48 -17.02
CA SER A 123 17.63 25.91 -17.89
C SER A 123 18.96 26.70 -17.94
N ASP A 124 19.14 27.70 -17.07
CA ASP A 124 20.41 28.45 -16.88
C ASP A 124 21.16 28.01 -15.61
#